data_AF-A0A1E4ED32-F1
#
_entry.id   AF-A0A1E4ED32-F1
#
_cell.length_a   1.000
_cell.length_b   1.000
_cell.length_c   1.000
_cell.angle_alpha   90.00
_cell.angle_beta   90.00
_cell.angle_gamma   90.00
#
_symmetry.space_group_name_H-M   'P 1'
#
loop_
_entity.id
_entity.type
_entity.pdbx_description
1 polymer ?
#
loop_
_entity_poly.entity_id
_entity_poly.type
_entity_poly.pdbx_seq_one_letter_code
_entity_poly.pdbx_strand_id
1 'polypeptide(L)'
;MDSLITAPMQDANRIEEKFFNTPLNFNLDITRVTNQFDELTYDEKMLIAIYPLQAFQIKMNIQEAFSAADATGLPNPLNGKQDAFRHVFFQAINTRDVSPGLIGPNALSGSVIVSLFAFAHESEVPGQLHLEKE
;
A
#
# COMPACT_ATOMS: atom_id res chain seq x y z
N MET A 1 2.14 -11.69 42.91
CA MET A 1 2.01 -10.31 42.40
C MET A 1 2.37 -10.35 40.93
N ASP A 2 1.52 -10.94 40.10
CA ASP A 2 1.79 -11.21 38.68
C ASP A 2 0.66 -10.67 37.79
N SER A 3 0.49 -9.35 37.72
CA SER A 3 -0.55 -8.79 36.83
C SER A 3 -0.25 -7.42 36.24
N LEU A 4 1.01 -6.97 36.21
CA LEU A 4 1.33 -5.60 35.77
C LEU A 4 2.07 -5.52 34.42
N ILE A 5 2.35 -6.64 33.76
CA ILE A 5 3.11 -6.64 32.48
C ILE A 5 2.22 -6.98 31.27
N THR A 6 1.04 -7.58 31.45
CA THR A 6 0.18 -8.05 30.35
C THR A 6 -0.78 -6.99 29.77
N ALA A 7 -1.14 -5.95 30.53
CA ALA A 7 -2.12 -4.94 30.09
C ALA A 7 -1.64 -4.01 28.94
N PRO A 8 -0.42 -3.44 28.95
CA PRO A 8 -0.02 -2.48 27.91
C PRO A 8 0.22 -3.14 26.54
N MET A 9 0.61 -4.42 26.50
CA MET A 9 0.82 -5.14 25.23
C MET A 9 -0.49 -5.50 24.52
N GLN A 10 -1.56 -5.82 25.27
CA GLN A 10 -2.86 -6.12 24.67
C GLN A 10 -3.51 -4.88 24.05
N ASP A 11 -3.36 -3.71 24.66
CA ASP A 11 -3.88 -2.46 24.12
C ASP A 11 -3.09 -1.96 22.90
N ALA A 12 -1.76 -2.15 22.85
CA ALA A 12 -0.94 -1.83 21.68
C ALA A 12 -1.37 -2.66 20.45
N ASN A 13 -1.51 -3.99 20.62
CA ASN A 13 -1.98 -4.87 19.56
C ASN A 13 -3.39 -4.50 19.08
N ARG A 14 -4.27 -4.06 20.00
CA ARG A 14 -5.63 -3.64 19.68
C ARG A 14 -5.69 -2.29 18.94
N ILE A 15 -4.74 -1.40 19.20
CA ILE A 15 -4.61 -0.11 18.49
C ILE A 15 -4.03 -0.34 17.09
N GLU A 16 -3.03 -1.20 16.95
CA GLU A 16 -2.45 -1.58 15.65
C GLU A 16 -3.49 -2.27 14.76
N GLU A 17 -4.18 -3.28 15.29
CA GLU A 17 -5.24 -4.00 14.58
C GLU A 17 -6.35 -3.04 14.13
N LYS A 18 -6.76 -2.10 14.98
CA LYS A 18 -7.77 -1.09 14.60
C LYS A 18 -7.23 -0.08 13.58
N PHE A 19 -5.97 0.33 13.65
CA PHE A 19 -5.38 1.28 12.71
C PHE A 19 -5.25 0.68 11.31
N PHE A 20 -4.71 -0.54 11.21
CA PHE A 20 -4.48 -1.24 9.95
C PHE A 20 -5.75 -1.85 9.35
N ASN A 21 -6.74 -2.21 10.17
CA ASN A 21 -8.04 -2.69 9.69
C ASN A 21 -9.08 -1.57 9.54
N THR A 22 -8.66 -0.29 9.64
CA THR A 22 -9.50 0.83 9.21
C THR A 22 -8.96 1.31 7.86
N PRO A 23 -9.50 0.83 6.74
CA PRO A 23 -8.87 1.03 5.44
C PRO A 23 -8.88 2.50 4.93
N LEU A 24 -9.59 3.41 5.61
CA LEU A 24 -9.42 4.87 5.43
C LEU A 24 -8.05 5.40 5.91
N ASN A 25 -7.35 4.68 6.79
CA ASN A 25 -6.06 5.11 7.32
C ASN A 25 -4.94 4.95 6.29
N PHE A 26 -5.01 3.92 5.45
CA PHE A 26 -4.03 3.64 4.41
C PHE A 26 -4.61 2.64 3.40
N ASN A 27 -4.89 3.09 2.18
CA ASN A 27 -5.29 2.27 1.03
C ASN A 27 -4.61 2.87 -0.20
N LEU A 28 -3.95 2.03 -1.01
CA LEU A 28 -3.15 2.45 -2.16
C LEU A 28 -3.96 2.59 -3.45
N ASP A 29 -5.12 1.94 -3.52
CA ASP A 29 -5.93 1.78 -4.73
C ASP A 29 -7.17 2.67 -4.76
N ILE A 30 -7.78 3.03 -3.63
CA ILE A 30 -9.06 3.74 -3.64
C ILE A 30 -9.25 4.68 -2.46
N THR A 31 -10.04 5.73 -2.71
CA THR A 31 -10.44 6.72 -1.69
C THR A 31 -11.61 6.25 -0.81
N ARG A 32 -12.21 5.09 -1.13
CA ARG A 32 -13.35 4.51 -0.40
C ARG A 32 -13.33 3.00 -0.52
N VAL A 33 -13.57 2.32 0.59
CA VAL A 33 -13.54 0.86 0.71
C VAL A 33 -14.95 0.35 0.48
N THR A 34 -15.10 -0.53 -0.51
CA THR A 34 -16.38 -1.07 -0.98
C THR A 34 -16.46 -2.59 -0.86
N ASN A 35 -15.33 -3.28 -0.73
CA ASN A 35 -15.22 -4.73 -0.60
C ASN A 35 -14.01 -5.14 0.26
N GLN A 36 -13.96 -6.39 0.71
CA GLN A 36 -12.84 -6.96 1.48
C GLN A 36 -11.49 -6.95 0.73
N PHE A 37 -11.52 -6.92 -0.60
CA PHE A 37 -10.32 -6.81 -1.45
C PHE A 37 -9.76 -5.38 -1.51
N ASP A 38 -10.45 -4.43 -0.88
CA ASP A 38 -10.01 -3.05 -0.73
C ASP A 38 -9.31 -2.84 0.64
N GLU A 39 -9.10 -3.90 1.41
CA GLU A 39 -8.31 -3.87 2.63
C GLU A 39 -6.84 -4.10 2.32
N LEU A 40 -5.96 -3.60 3.20
CA LEU A 40 -4.54 -3.90 3.07
C LEU A 40 -4.27 -5.40 3.26
N THR A 41 -3.39 -5.94 2.42
CA THR A 41 -2.86 -7.30 2.57
C THR A 41 -2.07 -7.41 3.87
N TYR A 42 -1.84 -8.65 4.34
CA TYR A 42 -1.00 -8.85 5.53
C TYR A 42 0.42 -8.27 5.34
N ASP A 43 0.98 -8.44 4.14
CA ASP A 43 2.33 -7.97 3.81
C ASP A 43 2.38 -6.43 3.72
N GLU A 44 1.35 -5.78 3.18
CA GLU A 44 1.26 -4.32 3.18
C GLU A 44 1.24 -3.77 4.61
N LYS A 45 0.46 -4.38 5.53
CA LYS A 45 0.41 -3.97 6.94
C LYS A 45 1.78 -4.08 7.60
N MET A 46 2.49 -5.19 7.36
CA MET A 46 3.85 -5.40 7.85
C MET A 46 4.83 -4.37 7.30
N LEU A 47 4.77 -4.07 6.01
CA LEU A 47 5.65 -3.07 5.39
C LEU A 47 5.40 -1.65 5.91
N ILE A 48 4.15 -1.28 6.20
CA ILE A 48 3.83 0.02 6.82
C ILE A 48 4.41 0.10 8.23
N ALA A 49 4.33 -0.98 9.02
CA ALA A 49 4.91 -1.03 10.36
C ALA A 49 6.44 -0.88 10.34
N ILE A 50 7.12 -1.47 9.34
CA ILE A 50 8.58 -1.40 9.19
C ILE A 50 9.03 -0.06 8.58
N TYR A 51 8.29 0.48 7.61
CA TYR A 51 8.64 1.66 6.82
C TYR A 51 7.56 2.75 6.85
N PRO A 52 7.19 3.29 8.03
CA PRO A 52 6.04 4.20 8.15
C PRO A 52 6.21 5.51 7.39
N LEU A 53 7.44 6.04 7.31
CA LEU A 53 7.74 7.25 6.54
C LEU A 53 7.56 7.00 5.04
N GLN A 54 8.09 5.89 4.52
CA GLN A 54 7.99 5.55 3.10
C GLN A 54 6.55 5.22 2.72
N ALA A 55 5.83 4.51 3.57
CA ALA A 55 4.39 4.30 3.42
C ALA A 55 3.66 5.65 3.26
N PHE A 56 3.92 6.61 4.14
CA PHE A 56 3.34 7.95 4.02
C PHE A 56 3.70 8.64 2.70
N GLN A 57 4.96 8.57 2.26
CA GLN A 57 5.39 9.12 0.97
C GLN A 57 4.66 8.49 -0.22
N ILE A 58 4.51 7.17 -0.22
CA ILE A 58 3.74 6.43 -1.24
C ILE A 58 2.28 6.89 -1.24
N LYS A 59 1.66 7.03 -0.07
CA LYS A 59 0.26 7.49 0.05
C LYS A 59 0.05 8.89 -0.53
N MET A 60 1.02 9.80 -0.35
CA MET A 60 0.92 11.16 -0.89
C MET A 60 0.86 11.21 -2.42
N ASN A 61 1.37 10.18 -3.10
CA ASN A 61 1.44 10.11 -4.55
C ASN A 61 0.17 9.52 -5.21
N ILE A 62 -0.78 8.99 -4.42
CA ILE A 62 -2.00 8.34 -4.94
C ILE A 62 -2.78 9.30 -5.84
N GLN A 63 -3.07 10.52 -5.36
CA GLN A 63 -3.89 11.48 -6.10
C GLN A 63 -3.24 11.89 -7.43
N GLU A 64 -1.91 12.03 -7.46
CA GLU A 64 -1.17 12.35 -8.68
C GLU A 64 -1.28 11.21 -9.70
N ALA A 65 -1.15 9.96 -9.27
CA ALA A 65 -1.31 8.79 -10.14
C ALA A 65 -2.72 8.67 -10.73
N PHE A 66 -3.76 8.88 -9.91
CA PHE A 66 -5.14 8.91 -10.39
C PHE A 66 -5.37 10.01 -11.42
N SER A 67 -4.91 11.23 -11.12
CA SER A 67 -5.06 12.38 -12.02
C SER A 67 -4.32 12.17 -13.35
N ALA A 68 -3.13 11.56 -13.32
CA ALA A 68 -2.37 11.22 -14.51
C ALA A 68 -3.08 10.14 -15.36
N ALA A 69 -3.63 9.11 -14.72
CA ALA A 69 -4.39 8.07 -15.39
C ALA A 69 -5.67 8.61 -16.05
N ASP A 70 -6.41 9.48 -15.36
CA ASP A 70 -7.60 10.17 -15.92
C ASP A 70 -7.26 11.03 -17.13
N ALA A 71 -6.10 11.70 -17.12
CA ALA A 71 -5.65 12.52 -18.24
C ALA A 71 -5.32 11.73 -19.52
N THR A 72 -5.15 10.41 -19.44
CA THR A 72 -4.85 9.57 -20.62
C THR A 72 -6.04 9.39 -21.57
N GLY A 73 -7.27 9.52 -21.07
CA GLY A 73 -8.49 9.19 -21.82
C GLY A 73 -8.66 7.69 -22.13
N LEU A 74 -7.85 6.82 -21.52
CA LEU A 74 -7.99 5.37 -21.67
C LEU A 74 -9.25 4.87 -20.93
N PRO A 75 -9.91 3.82 -21.46
CA PRO A 75 -11.07 3.25 -20.80
C PRO A 75 -10.69 2.36 -19.60
N ASN A 76 -11.68 2.12 -18.74
CA ASN A 76 -11.69 1.18 -17.62
C ASN A 76 -10.69 1.56 -16.51
N PRO A 77 -11.13 2.36 -15.51
CA PRO A 77 -10.28 2.83 -14.41
C PRO A 77 -9.88 1.73 -13.42
N LEU A 78 -10.48 0.54 -13.53
CA LEU A 78 -10.21 -0.64 -12.71
C LEU A 78 -10.01 -1.85 -13.64
N ASN A 79 -8.90 -2.57 -13.49
CA ASN A 79 -8.52 -3.75 -14.27
C ASN A 79 -8.54 -3.53 -15.81
N GLY A 80 -8.10 -2.35 -16.24
CA GLY A 80 -8.10 -1.93 -17.64
C GLY A 80 -6.80 -1.25 -18.06
N LYS A 81 -6.76 -0.71 -19.28
CA LYS A 81 -5.55 -0.01 -19.78
C LYS A 81 -5.25 1.26 -18.98
N GLN A 82 -6.29 1.94 -18.50
CA GLN A 82 -6.14 3.11 -17.63
C GLN A 82 -5.54 2.73 -16.27
N ASP A 83 -6.01 1.62 -15.71
CA ASP A 83 -5.52 1.04 -14.46
C ASP A 83 -4.05 0.59 -14.59
N ALA A 84 -3.72 -0.16 -15.64
CA ALA A 84 -2.33 -0.55 -15.93
C ALA A 84 -1.40 0.67 -16.07
N PHE A 85 -1.87 1.74 -16.72
CA PHE A 85 -1.13 3.00 -16.78
C PHE A 85 -0.95 3.61 -15.38
N ARG A 86 -2.01 3.63 -14.54
CA ARG A 86 -1.93 4.12 -13.16
C ARG A 86 -0.84 3.38 -12.39
N HIS A 87 -0.80 2.05 -12.44
CA HIS A 87 0.19 1.24 -11.71
C HIS A 87 1.61 1.57 -12.15
N VAL A 88 1.86 1.63 -13.47
CA VAL A 88 3.20 1.96 -14.00
C VAL A 88 3.62 3.38 -13.64
N PHE A 89 2.71 4.36 -13.78
CA PHE A 89 3.00 5.74 -13.44
C PHE A 89 3.24 5.91 -11.93
N PHE A 90 2.40 5.30 -11.10
CA PHE A 90 2.53 5.32 -9.65
C PHE A 90 3.85 4.71 -9.19
N GLN A 91 4.26 3.58 -9.78
CA GLN A 91 5.55 2.97 -9.52
C GLN A 91 6.72 3.91 -9.87
N ALA A 92 6.62 4.63 -11.00
CA ALA A 92 7.66 5.54 -11.45
C ALA A 92 7.82 6.74 -10.51
N ILE A 93 6.72 7.41 -10.12
CA ILE A 93 6.79 8.56 -9.21
C ILE A 93 7.22 8.14 -7.80
N ASN A 94 6.77 6.99 -7.30
CA ASN A 94 7.23 6.47 -6.01
C ASN A 94 8.72 6.15 -6.02
N THR A 95 9.23 5.55 -7.11
CA THR A 95 10.68 5.27 -7.26
C THR A 95 11.51 6.56 -7.23
N ARG A 96 10.97 7.67 -7.75
CA ARG A 96 11.61 9.00 -7.74
C ARG A 96 11.57 9.65 -6.35
N ASP A 97 10.42 9.59 -5.66
CA ASP A 97 10.12 10.45 -4.51
C ASP A 97 10.34 9.79 -3.15
N VAL A 98 10.32 8.45 -3.08
CA VAL A 98 10.44 7.74 -1.81
C VAL A 98 11.89 7.74 -1.34
N SER A 99 12.07 8.21 -0.10
CA SER A 99 13.39 8.29 0.53
C SER A 99 13.90 6.92 1.00
N PRO A 100 15.22 6.70 1.08
CA PRO A 100 15.79 5.48 1.66
C PRO A 100 15.34 5.24 3.11
N GLY A 101 15.36 3.98 3.55
CA GLY A 101 15.13 3.61 4.94
C GLY A 101 16.27 4.11 5.83
N LEU A 102 15.96 4.94 6.84
CA LEU A 102 16.96 5.65 7.64
C LEU A 102 17.59 4.82 8.78
N ILE A 103 17.20 3.56 8.99
CA ILE A 103 17.60 2.79 10.17
C ILE A 103 18.34 1.49 9.83
N GLY A 104 19.59 1.39 10.33
CA GLY A 104 20.30 0.13 10.53
C GLY A 104 21.31 -0.26 9.43
N PRO A 105 22.11 -1.32 9.68
CA PRO A 105 23.16 -1.80 8.78
C PRO A 105 22.65 -2.35 7.42
N ASN A 106 21.32 -2.43 7.25
CA ASN A 106 20.64 -2.93 6.05
C ASN A 106 19.70 -1.88 5.44
N ALA A 107 20.06 -0.59 5.51
CA ALA A 107 19.28 0.49 4.92
C ALA A 107 18.96 0.19 3.44
N LEU A 108 17.68 -0.01 3.14
CA LEU A 108 17.21 -0.23 1.77
C LEU A 108 17.06 1.12 1.05
N SER A 109 17.34 1.13 -0.25
CA SER A 109 17.00 2.28 -1.08
C SER A 109 15.49 2.45 -1.15
N GLY A 110 15.02 3.69 -1.38
CA GLY A 110 13.60 3.97 -1.57
C GLY A 110 12.99 3.11 -2.67
N SER A 111 13.71 2.93 -3.78
CA SER A 111 13.29 2.06 -4.90
C SER A 111 13.04 0.61 -4.49
N VAL A 112 13.86 0.04 -3.60
CA VAL A 112 13.66 -1.34 -3.11
C VAL A 112 12.42 -1.39 -2.22
N ILE A 113 12.23 -0.40 -1.34
CA ILE A 113 11.04 -0.33 -0.48
C ILE A 113 9.77 -0.20 -1.35
N VAL A 114 9.81 0.64 -2.38
CA VAL A 114 8.69 0.78 -3.34
C VAL A 114 8.40 -0.53 -4.05
N SER A 115 9.41 -1.28 -4.49
CA SER A 115 9.20 -2.62 -5.07
C SER A 115 8.55 -3.58 -4.08
N LEU A 116 8.94 -3.57 -2.80
CA LEU A 116 8.31 -4.42 -1.77
C LEU A 116 6.82 -4.09 -1.62
N PHE A 117 6.47 -2.81 -1.57
CA PHE A 117 5.06 -2.40 -1.54
C PHE A 117 4.30 -2.82 -2.80
N ALA A 118 4.88 -2.66 -3.99
CA ALA A 118 4.25 -3.10 -5.23
C ALA A 118 4.00 -4.61 -5.25
N PHE A 119 4.95 -5.43 -4.79
CA PHE A 119 4.73 -6.88 -4.70
C PHE A 119 3.68 -7.25 -3.67
N ALA A 120 3.67 -6.60 -2.51
CA ALA A 120 2.68 -6.84 -1.46
C ALA A 120 1.26 -6.41 -1.88
N HIS A 121 1.15 -5.43 -2.76
CA HIS A 121 -0.11 -4.94 -3.31
C HIS A 121 -0.72 -5.93 -4.32
N GLU A 122 0.12 -6.54 -5.15
CA GLU A 122 -0.32 -7.51 -6.17
C GLU A 122 -0.45 -8.96 -5.64
N SER A 123 -0.13 -9.21 -4.37
CA SER A 123 -0.03 -10.58 -3.82
C SER A 123 -1.36 -11.24 -3.46
N GLU A 124 -2.41 -10.45 -3.22
CA GLU A 124 -3.75 -10.93 -2.84
C GLU A 124 -4.81 -10.67 -3.92
N VAL A 125 -4.42 -10.51 -5.18
CA VAL A 125 -5.37 -10.37 -6.29
C VAL A 125 -6.14 -11.70 -6.47
N PRO A 126 -7.48 -11.74 -6.28
CA PRO A 126 -8.24 -12.95 -6.54
C PRO A 126 -8.11 -13.32 -8.01
N GLY A 127 -7.76 -14.59 -8.32
CA GLY A 127 -7.46 -15.06 -9.68
C GLY A 127 -8.56 -14.88 -10.73
N GLN A 128 -9.74 -14.39 -10.33
CA GLN A 128 -10.85 -13.98 -11.19
C GLN A 128 -10.60 -12.61 -11.87
N LEU A 129 -9.65 -11.81 -11.36
CA LEU A 129 -9.23 -10.51 -11.89
C LEU A 129 -7.99 -10.58 -12.78
N HIS A 130 -7.44 -11.78 -12.99
CA HIS A 130 -6.44 -12.04 -14.04
C HIS A 130 -7.17 -11.99 -15.40
N LEU A 131 -7.46 -10.77 -15.88
CA LEU A 131 -8.21 -10.51 -17.10
C LEU A 131 -7.36 -10.62 -18.37
N GLU A 132 -6.35 -11.49 -18.38
CA GLU A 132 -5.88 -12.07 -19.63
C GLU A 132 -6.88 -13.16 -20.04
N LYS A 133 -7.98 -12.74 -20.66
CA LYS A 133 -8.69 -13.66 -21.56
C LYS A 133 -7.77 -13.86 -22.76
N GLU A 134 -7.29 -15.09 -22.91
CA GLU A 134 -6.82 -15.63 -24.20
C GLU A 134 -7.82 -15.33 -25.33
#